data_AF-A0A847YAA8-F1
#
_entry.id   AF-A0A847YAA8-F1
#
_cell.length_a   1.000
_cell.length_b   1.000
_cell.length_c   1.000
_cell.angle_alpha   90.00
_cell.angle_beta   90.00
_cell.angle_gamma   90.00
#
_symmetry.space_group_name_H-M   'P 1'
#
loop_
_entity.id
_entity.type
_entity.pdbx_description
1 polymer ?
#
loop_
_entity_poly.entity_id
_entity_poly.type
_entity_poly.pdbx_seq_one_letter_code
_entity_poly.pdbx_strand_id
1 'polypeptide(L)'
;MAKKKAVNKKKREAALGKPLTAREKQVVRLISLGCSVKEAAAVLKLAVSTVDNHKANAMRKLGTDKVALVTRLAIKKRISTLSDRLTPLEKRRSGRKDDGWN
;
A
#
# COMPACT_ATOMS: atom_id res chain seq x y z
N MET A 1 17.01 22.58 -12.18
CA MET A 1 16.21 21.33 -12.01
C MET A 1 17.00 20.13 -11.45
N ALA A 2 18.35 20.11 -11.49
CA ALA A 2 19.17 18.96 -11.04
C ALA A 2 19.22 18.71 -9.51
N LYS A 3 19.15 19.77 -8.69
CA LYS A 3 19.24 19.64 -7.20
C LYS A 3 18.07 18.85 -6.58
N LYS A 4 16.84 18.98 -7.10
CA LYS A 4 15.65 18.25 -6.59
C LYS A 4 15.76 16.73 -6.80
N LYS A 5 16.33 16.27 -7.92
CA LYS A 5 16.48 14.83 -8.22
C LYS A 5 17.47 14.15 -7.27
N ALA A 6 18.60 14.80 -6.97
CA ALA A 6 19.63 14.27 -6.07
C ALA A 6 19.12 14.14 -4.62
N VAL A 7 18.39 15.14 -4.12
CA VAL A 7 17.78 15.11 -2.77
C VAL A 7 16.75 13.98 -2.64
N ASN A 8 15.92 13.77 -3.67
CA ASN A 8 14.93 12.70 -3.66
C ASN A 8 15.55 11.30 -3.72
N LYS A 9 16.68 11.13 -4.44
CA LYS A 9 17.44 9.87 -4.48
C LYS A 9 18.00 9.50 -3.10
N LYS A 10 18.68 10.43 -2.43
CA LYS A 10 19.27 10.22 -1.09
C LYS A 10 18.20 9.87 -0.04
N LYS A 11 17.01 10.48 -0.13
CA LYS A 11 15.87 10.17 0.75
C LYS A 11 15.24 8.80 0.46
N ARG A 12 15.30 8.30 -0.78
CA ARG A 12 14.87 6.94 -1.15
C ARG A 12 15.81 5.88 -0.58
N GLU A 13 17.12 6.08 -0.75
CA GLU A 13 18.15 5.19 -0.20
C GLU A 13 18.08 5.12 1.33
N ALA A 14 17.94 6.28 2.00
CA ALA A 14 17.83 6.34 3.45
C ALA A 14 16.54 5.72 4.02
N ALA A 15 15.52 5.46 3.20
CA ALA A 15 14.26 4.85 3.62
C ALA A 15 14.16 3.37 3.25
N LEU A 16 15.01 2.89 2.34
CA LEU A 16 15.03 1.51 1.89
C LEU A 16 15.30 0.57 3.07
N GLY A 17 14.50 -0.50 3.19
CA GLY A 17 14.69 -1.49 4.25
C GLY A 17 14.19 -1.07 5.64
N LYS A 18 13.72 0.17 5.82
CA LYS A 18 13.09 0.57 7.09
C LYS A 18 11.81 -0.21 7.35
N PRO A 19 11.48 -0.53 8.61
CA PRO A 19 10.20 -1.13 8.97
C PRO A 19 9.02 -0.29 8.49
N LEU A 20 7.98 -0.97 8.01
CA LEU A 20 6.70 -0.34 7.72
C LEU A 20 5.99 0.03 9.02
N THR A 21 5.42 1.23 9.07
CA THR A 21 4.53 1.64 10.17
C THR A 21 3.22 0.85 10.14
N ALA A 22 2.46 0.88 11.23
CA ALA A 22 1.16 0.21 11.29
C ALA A 22 0.22 0.65 10.15
N ARG A 23 0.20 1.96 9.85
CA ARG A 23 -0.67 2.50 8.79
C ARG A 23 -0.19 2.13 7.39
N GLU A 24 1.12 2.13 7.16
CA GLU A 24 1.71 1.65 5.91
C GLU A 24 1.42 0.17 5.67
N LYS A 25 1.48 -0.67 6.72
CA LYS A 25 1.11 -2.09 6.62
C LYS A 25 -0.35 -2.28 6.23
N GLN A 26 -1.27 -1.52 6.84
CA GLN A 26 -2.70 -1.56 6.48
C GLN A 26 -2.93 -1.19 5.01
N VAL A 27 -2.27 -0.13 4.53
CA VAL A 27 -2.36 0.30 3.13
C VAL A 27 -1.77 -0.76 2.18
N VAL A 28 -0.61 -1.32 2.52
CA VAL A 28 0.02 -2.41 1.74
C VAL A 28 -0.87 -3.64 1.68
N ARG A 29 -1.51 -4.03 2.79
CA ARG A 29 -2.47 -5.15 2.81
C ARG A 29 -3.63 -4.91 1.85
N LEU A 30 -4.28 -3.74 1.93
CA LEU A 30 -5.42 -3.45 1.05
C LEU A 30 -5.02 -3.42 -0.42
N ILE A 31 -3.85 -2.85 -0.74
CA ILE A 31 -3.30 -2.85 -2.11
C ILE A 31 -2.97 -4.27 -2.57
N SER A 32 -2.42 -5.14 -1.72
CA SER A 32 -2.14 -6.54 -2.09
C SER A 32 -3.42 -7.36 -2.30
N LEU A 33 -4.53 -6.94 -1.69
CA LEU A 33 -5.88 -7.47 -1.96
C LEU A 33 -6.55 -6.84 -3.19
N GLY A 34 -5.81 -6.04 -3.96
CA GLY A 34 -6.28 -5.41 -5.20
C GLY A 34 -7.07 -4.12 -5.01
N CYS A 35 -7.15 -3.56 -3.79
CA CYS A 35 -7.85 -2.29 -3.60
C CYS A 35 -7.11 -1.13 -4.28
N SER A 36 -7.87 -0.25 -4.93
CA SER A 36 -7.37 1.05 -5.35
C SER A 36 -7.09 1.96 -4.15
N VAL A 37 -6.36 3.06 -4.38
CA VAL A 37 -6.09 4.06 -3.32
C VAL A 37 -7.40 4.68 -2.80
N LYS A 38 -8.38 4.88 -3.67
CA LYS A 38 -9.70 5.42 -3.30
C LYS A 38 -10.47 4.44 -2.41
N GLU A 39 -10.47 3.16 -2.78
CA GLU A 39 -11.13 2.10 -2.01
C GLU A 39 -10.46 1.92 -0.65
N ALA A 40 -9.12 1.87 -0.62
CA ALA A 40 -8.37 1.78 0.62
C ALA A 40 -8.62 2.99 1.53
N ALA A 41 -8.75 4.19 0.97
CA ALA A 41 -9.13 5.39 1.71
C ALA A 41 -10.53 5.27 2.33
N ALA A 42 -11.51 4.77 1.58
CA ALA A 42 -12.85 4.53 2.08
C ALA A 42 -12.87 3.47 3.20
N VAL A 43 -12.14 2.37 3.03
CA VAL A 43 -12.00 1.32 4.05
C VAL A 43 -11.39 1.86 5.35
N LEU A 44 -10.29 2.60 5.22
CA LEU A 44 -9.50 3.12 6.33
C LEU A 44 -10.06 4.42 6.92
N LYS A 45 -11.14 4.98 6.36
CA LYS A 45 -11.75 6.27 6.72
C LYS A 45 -10.73 7.43 6.71
N LEU A 46 -9.99 7.56 5.61
CA LEU A 46 -9.01 8.63 5.40
C LEU A 46 -9.26 9.39 4.11
N ALA A 47 -8.64 10.56 3.99
CA ALA A 47 -8.51 11.21 2.70
C ALA A 47 -7.67 10.36 1.73
N VAL A 48 -8.01 10.40 0.45
CA VAL A 48 -7.31 9.70 -0.63
C VAL A 48 -5.84 10.10 -0.68
N SER A 49 -5.54 11.39 -0.50
CA SER A 49 -4.17 11.93 -0.46
C SER A 49 -3.35 11.36 0.71
N THR A 50 -3.97 11.12 1.87
CA THR A 50 -3.30 10.51 3.02
C THR A 50 -2.92 9.06 2.73
N VAL A 51 -3.83 8.28 2.13
CA VAL A 51 -3.53 6.90 1.73
C VAL A 51 -2.47 6.85 0.64
N ASP A 52 -2.52 7.76 -0.33
CA ASP A 52 -1.50 7.84 -1.38
C ASP A 52 -0.12 8.15 -0.79
N ASN A 53 -0.05 9.06 0.18
CA ASN A 53 1.18 9.35 0.93
C ASN A 53 1.70 8.12 1.69
N HIS A 54 0.84 7.38 2.38
CA HIS A 54 1.22 6.14 3.05
C HIS A 54 1.70 5.07 2.06
N LYS A 55 1.01 4.90 0.92
CA LYS A 55 1.40 4.00 -0.16
C LYS A 55 2.79 4.36 -0.69
N ALA A 56 3.02 5.62 -1.06
CA ALA A 56 4.30 6.09 -1.58
C ALA A 56 5.45 5.89 -0.57
N ASN A 57 5.19 6.13 0.72
CA ASN A 57 6.14 5.88 1.80
C ASN A 57 6.45 4.38 1.95
N ALA A 58 5.42 3.54 1.95
CA ALA A 58 5.58 2.09 2.04
C ALA A 58 6.36 1.52 0.84
N MET A 59 5.98 1.91 -0.37
CA MET A 59 6.64 1.54 -1.63
C MET A 59 8.12 1.92 -1.64
N ARG A 60 8.45 3.12 -1.16
CA ARG A 60 9.85 3.55 -0.98
C ARG A 60 10.61 2.65 0.00
N LYS A 61 10.01 2.30 1.14
CA LYS A 61 10.63 1.41 2.14
C LYS A 61 10.80 -0.02 1.62
N LEU A 62 9.85 -0.48 0.82
CA LEU A 62 9.88 -1.78 0.13
C LEU A 62 10.81 -1.81 -1.08
N GLY A 63 11.27 -0.64 -1.56
CA GLY A 63 12.17 -0.54 -2.70
C GLY A 63 11.50 -0.80 -4.05
N THR A 64 10.19 -0.58 -4.17
CA THR A 64 9.46 -0.83 -5.42
C THR A 64 8.38 0.22 -5.67
N ASP A 65 8.16 0.54 -6.93
CA ASP A 65 7.06 1.38 -7.44
C ASP A 65 6.00 0.57 -8.21
N LYS A 66 6.13 -0.76 -8.27
CA LYS A 66 5.20 -1.65 -8.97
C LYS A 66 4.26 -2.34 -7.99
N VAL A 67 2.96 -2.24 -8.22
CA VAL A 67 1.93 -2.85 -7.36
C VAL A 67 2.06 -4.38 -7.29
N ALA A 68 2.39 -5.04 -8.40
CA ALA A 68 2.64 -6.49 -8.41
C ALA A 68 3.78 -6.90 -7.47
N LEU A 69 4.86 -6.11 -7.42
CA LEU A 69 5.98 -6.36 -6.51
C LEU A 69 5.59 -6.07 -5.06
N VAL A 70 4.77 -5.03 -4.81
CA VAL A 70 4.21 -4.78 -3.46
C VAL A 70 3.41 -5.99 -2.98
N THR A 71 2.58 -6.58 -3.84
CA THR A 71 1.77 -7.76 -3.53
C THR A 71 2.65 -8.95 -3.14
N ARG A 72 3.66 -9.27 -3.97
CA ARG A 72 4.65 -10.33 -3.67
C ARG A 72 5.38 -10.07 -2.35
N LEU A 73 5.78 -8.83 -2.10
CA LEU A 73 6.49 -8.45 -0.88
C LEU A 73 5.58 -8.47 0.36
N ALA A 74 4.30 -8.15 0.22
CA ALA A 74 3.32 -8.22 1.30
C ALA A 74 3.20 -9.66 1.83
N ILE A 75 3.12 -10.64 0.92
CA ILE A 75 3.11 -12.08 1.27
C ILE A 75 4.45 -12.49 1.89
N LYS A 76 5.58 -12.16 1.25
CA LYS A 76 6.93 -12.50 1.76
C LYS A 76 7.18 -11.95 3.16
N LYS A 77 6.68 -10.75 3.47
CA LYS A 77 6.82 -10.09 4.77
C LYS A 77 5.67 -10.40 5.75
N ARG A 78 4.77 -11.33 5.41
CA ARG A 78 3.61 -11.74 6.24
C ARG A 78 2.71 -10.57 6.65
N ILE A 79 2.58 -9.56 5.80
CA ILE A 79 1.62 -8.46 5.97
C ILE A 79 0.22 -8.92 5.55
N SER A 80 0.16 -9.77 4.53
CA SER A 80 -1.03 -10.43 4.02
C SER A 80 -0.68 -11.90 3.77
N THR A 81 -1.63 -12.80 3.98
CA THR A 81 -1.48 -14.23 3.69
C THR A 81 -2.08 -14.55 2.33
N LEU A 82 -1.80 -15.73 1.78
CA LEU A 82 -2.43 -16.17 0.51
C LEU A 82 -3.96 -16.34 0.62
N SER A 83 -4.46 -16.53 1.82
CA SER A 83 -5.90 -16.67 2.13
C SER A 83 -6.52 -15.38 2.69
N ASP A 84 -5.75 -14.28 2.71
CA ASP A 84 -6.24 -13.01 3.24
C ASP A 84 -7.29 -12.42 2.30
N ARG A 85 -8.31 -11.81 2.89
CA ARG A 85 -9.46 -11.25 2.19
C ARG A 85 -10.02 -10.05 2.91
N LEU A 86 -10.73 -9.19 2.17
CA LEU A 86 -11.46 -8.09 2.79
C LEU A 86 -12.58 -8.63 3.65
N THR A 87 -12.72 -8.10 4.87
CA THR A 87 -13.87 -8.40 5.72
C THR A 87 -15.16 -7.86 5.10
N PRO A 88 -16.35 -8.33 5.51
CA PRO A 88 -17.63 -7.82 5.00
C PRO A 88 -17.76 -6.29 5.15
N LEU A 89 -17.22 -5.73 6.23
CA LEU A 89 -17.22 -4.28 6.46
C LEU A 89 -16.27 -3.54 5.51
N GLU A 90 -15.08 -4.10 5.26
CA GLU A 90 -14.13 -3.54 4.30
C GLU A 90 -14.69 -3.61 2.88
N LYS A 91 -15.30 -4.74 2.49
CA LYS A 91 -15.97 -4.89 1.19
C LYS A 91 -17.06 -3.81 1.01
N ARG A 92 -17.95 -3.65 2.00
CA ARG A 92 -18.98 -2.60 1.99
C ARG A 92 -18.40 -1.19 1.86
N ARG A 93 -17.35 -0.86 2.62
CA ARG A 93 -16.73 0.47 2.58
C ARG A 93 -15.97 0.74 1.29
N SER A 94 -15.31 -0.28 0.72
CA SER A 94 -14.58 -0.14 -0.53
C SER A 94 -15.52 0.15 -1.71
N GLY A 95 -16.80 -0.26 -1.63
CA GLY A 95 -17.73 -0.13 -2.73
C GLY A 95 -17.49 -1.13 -3.86
N ARG A 96 -16.61 -2.12 -3.65
CA ARG A 96 -16.37 -3.21 -4.62
C ARG A 96 -17.63 -4.06 -4.74
N LYS A 97 -18.26 -4.03 -5.91
CA LYS A 97 -19.33 -4.95 -6.32
C LYS A 97 -18.67 -6.09 -7.09
N ASP A 98 -18.76 -7.29 -6.53
CA ASP A 98 -18.36 -8.61 -7.07
C ASP A 98 -17.44 -8.60 -8.30
N ASP A 99 -16.15 -8.34 -8.08
CA ASP A 99 -15.07 -8.45 -9.06
C ASP A 99 -14.51 -9.89 -9.18
N GLY A 100 -15.26 -10.88 -8.69
CA GLY A 100 -14.99 -12.31 -8.88
C GLY A 100 -13.79 -12.88 -8.11
N TRP A 101 -13.12 -12.08 -7.27
CA TRP A 101 -11.95 -12.50 -6.48
C TRP A 101 -12.17 -12.45 -4.95
N ASN A 102 -13.31 -11.96 -4.47
CA ASN A 102 -13.62 -11.91 -3.04
C ASN A 102 -15.12 -11.88 -2.69
#